data_AF-A0A1Z5L240-F1
#
_entry.id   AF-A0A1Z5L240-F1
#
_cell.length_a   1.000
_cell.length_b   1.000
_cell.length_c   1.000
_cell.angle_alpha   90.00
_cell.angle_beta   90.00
_cell.angle_gamma   90.00
#
_symmetry.space_group_name_H-M   'P 1'
#
loop_
_entity.id
_entity.type
_entity.pdbx_description
1 polymer ?
#
loop_
_entity_poly.entity_id
_entity_poly.type
_entity_poly.pdbx_seq_one_letter_code
_entity_poly.pdbx_strand_id
1 'polypeptide(L)'
;MGMLRRSHTSLLVKGLFAALAISCLVGLYYGYRLMVSNEASRYFGRTVEERLQAMADDIAPIHVVVVTSNVRLGGAIAVMVSVTRHTKRPVRFHLVTDNATKYHAYAWMHHPRLTGINYEVLTFPTDPVDQGLFRTVDDSSASKLLFAKLYVTNLLPSVTGVVV
;
A
#
# COMPACT_ATOMS: atom_id res chain seq x y z
N MET A 1 58.99 -52.55 -20.88
CA MET A 1 58.60 -51.14 -20.66
C MET A 1 57.09 -51.08 -20.46
N GLY A 2 56.57 -50.99 -19.23
CA GLY A 2 55.12 -51.00 -19.02
C GLY A 2 54.60 -50.84 -17.59
N MET A 3 55.41 -50.37 -16.64
CA MET A 3 55.06 -50.41 -15.20
C MET A 3 54.82 -49.04 -14.54
N LEU A 4 54.76 -47.94 -15.31
CA LEU A 4 54.60 -46.58 -14.77
C LEU A 4 53.21 -45.94 -14.97
N ARG A 5 52.29 -46.58 -15.72
CA ARG A 5 51.00 -45.97 -16.12
C ARG A 5 49.83 -46.25 -15.16
N ARG A 6 49.97 -47.19 -14.21
CA ARG A 6 48.89 -47.65 -13.31
C ARG A 6 48.73 -46.83 -12.01
N SER A 7 49.77 -46.08 -11.61
CA SER A 7 49.77 -45.31 -10.35
C SER A 7 48.98 -44.00 -10.47
N HIS A 8 49.06 -43.33 -11.62
CA HIS A 8 48.40 -42.04 -11.85
C HIS A 8 46.87 -42.12 -11.90
N THR A 9 46.31 -43.22 -12.41
CA THR A 9 44.85 -43.38 -12.50
C THR A 9 44.21 -43.60 -11.13
N SER A 10 44.89 -44.32 -10.23
CA SER A 10 44.46 -44.51 -8.83
C SER A 10 44.40 -43.18 -8.05
N LEU A 11 45.40 -42.32 -8.24
CA LEU A 11 45.50 -41.02 -7.58
C LEU A 11 44.43 -40.03 -8.09
N LEU A 12 44.16 -40.01 -9.40
CA LEU A 12 43.11 -39.19 -10.00
C LEU A 12 41.71 -39.60 -9.54
N VAL A 13 41.44 -40.91 -9.47
CA VAL A 13 40.14 -41.42 -9.00
C VAL A 13 39.92 -41.06 -7.54
N LYS A 14 40.93 -41.23 -6.66
CA LYS A 14 40.84 -40.82 -5.26
C LYS A 14 40.62 -39.31 -5.09
N GLY A 15 41.29 -38.49 -5.90
CA GLY A 15 41.09 -37.03 -5.91
C GLY A 15 39.67 -36.62 -6.32
N LEU A 16 39.10 -37.29 -7.32
CA LEU A 16 37.73 -37.02 -7.77
C LEU A 16 36.69 -37.35 -6.69
N PHE A 17 36.84 -38.48 -6.00
CA PHE A 17 35.96 -38.85 -4.88
C PHE A 17 36.06 -37.86 -3.71
N ALA A 18 37.27 -37.40 -3.39
CA ALA A 18 37.46 -36.38 -2.36
C ALA A 18 36.79 -35.05 -2.73
N ALA A 19 36.92 -34.60 -3.98
CA ALA A 19 36.27 -33.37 -4.46
C ALA A 19 34.73 -33.47 -4.44
N LEU A 20 34.17 -34.60 -4.85
CA LEU A 20 32.73 -34.86 -4.77
C LEU A 20 32.24 -34.85 -3.32
N ALA A 21 32.96 -35.50 -2.40
CA ALA A 21 32.61 -35.51 -0.98
C ALA A 21 32.61 -34.10 -0.38
N ILE A 22 33.60 -33.26 -0.72
CA ILE A 22 33.67 -31.87 -0.27
C ILE A 22 32.51 -31.05 -0.83
N SER A 23 32.20 -31.17 -2.13
CA SER A 23 31.05 -30.46 -2.73
C SER A 23 29.72 -30.87 -2.10
N CYS A 24 29.57 -32.14 -1.73
CA CYS A 24 28.37 -32.65 -1.09
C CYS A 24 28.22 -32.08 0.33
N LEU A 25 29.31 -32.04 1.11
CA LEU A 25 29.31 -31.44 2.45
C LEU A 25 29.06 -29.94 2.42
N VAL A 26 29.64 -29.21 1.45
CA VAL A 26 29.38 -27.78 1.25
C VAL A 26 27.91 -27.57 0.86
N GLY A 27 27.37 -28.36 -0.05
CA GLY A 27 25.96 -28.32 -0.44
C GLY A 27 25.01 -28.59 0.74
N LEU A 28 25.31 -29.60 1.57
CA LEU A 28 24.58 -29.90 2.80
C LEU A 28 24.69 -28.78 3.84
N TYR A 29 25.87 -28.20 4.02
CA TYR A 29 26.08 -27.09 4.95
C TYR A 29 25.29 -25.84 4.54
N TYR A 30 25.40 -25.43 3.28
CA TYR A 30 24.66 -24.27 2.77
C TYR A 30 23.15 -24.54 2.69
N GLY A 31 22.74 -25.74 2.30
CA GLY A 31 21.35 -26.17 2.30
C GLY A 31 20.74 -26.16 3.71
N TYR A 32 21.45 -26.71 4.69
CA TYR A 32 21.03 -26.67 6.09
C TYR A 32 20.95 -25.24 6.63
N ARG A 33 21.93 -24.38 6.32
CA ARG A 33 21.94 -22.99 6.76
C ARG A 33 20.80 -22.17 6.13
N LEU A 34 20.47 -22.43 4.86
CA LEU A 34 19.33 -21.82 4.18
C LEU A 34 18.00 -22.32 4.76
N MET A 35 17.89 -23.62 5.06
CA MET A 35 16.70 -24.20 5.66
C MET A 35 16.45 -23.65 7.07
N VAL A 36 17.48 -23.60 7.92
CA VAL A 36 17.41 -22.99 9.27
C VAL A 36 17.09 -21.50 9.19
N SER A 37 17.64 -20.75 8.23
CA SER A 37 17.28 -19.34 8.04
C SER A 37 15.82 -19.16 7.60
N ASN A 38 15.31 -20.04 6.75
CA ASN A 38 13.95 -19.96 6.24
C ASN A 38 12.93 -20.43 7.29
N GLU A 39 13.29 -21.43 8.08
CA GLU A 39 12.48 -21.96 9.18
C GLU A 39 12.50 -20.99 10.37
N ALA A 40 13.66 -20.38 10.70
CA ALA A 40 13.73 -19.25 11.62
C ALA A 40 12.88 -18.08 11.13
N SER A 41 12.83 -17.78 9.82
CA SER A 41 11.93 -16.75 9.28
C SER A 41 10.44 -17.11 9.39
N ARG A 42 10.09 -18.41 9.42
CA ARG A 42 8.70 -18.88 9.61
C ARG A 42 8.30 -18.93 11.08
N TYR A 43 9.23 -19.19 12.00
CA TYR A 43 8.98 -19.25 13.44
C TYR A 43 9.18 -17.90 14.16
N PHE A 44 10.10 -17.05 13.68
CA PHE A 44 10.50 -15.78 14.30
C PHE A 44 9.78 -14.55 13.72
N GLY A 45 8.48 -14.70 13.45
CA GLY A 45 7.60 -13.54 13.35
C GLY A 45 7.03 -13.32 11.97
N ARG A 46 5.79 -13.79 11.81
CA ARG A 46 4.77 -12.86 11.35
C ARG A 46 4.82 -11.70 12.36
N THR A 47 5.34 -10.54 11.95
CA THR A 47 5.54 -9.40 12.87
C THR A 47 4.22 -9.09 13.58
N VAL A 48 4.29 -8.52 14.79
CA VAL A 48 3.07 -8.06 15.48
C VAL A 48 2.26 -7.16 14.54
N GLU A 49 2.92 -6.33 13.74
CA GLU A 49 2.37 -5.58 12.62
C GLU A 49 1.63 -6.46 11.60
N GLU A 50 2.18 -7.54 11.06
CA GLU A 50 1.47 -8.41 10.10
C GLU A 50 0.28 -9.16 10.73
N ARG A 51 0.36 -9.52 12.02
CA ARG A 51 -0.78 -10.09 12.75
C ARG A 51 -1.86 -9.05 13.02
N LEU A 52 -1.48 -7.82 13.35
CA LEU A 52 -2.38 -6.69 13.47
C LEU A 52 -2.97 -6.30 12.12
N GLN A 53 -2.22 -6.42 11.02
CA GLN A 53 -2.66 -6.16 9.65
C GLN A 53 -3.71 -7.20 9.22
N ALA A 54 -3.46 -8.48 9.51
CA ALA A 54 -4.41 -9.56 9.23
C ALA A 54 -5.66 -9.50 10.13
N MET A 55 -5.55 -9.01 11.37
CA MET A 55 -6.72 -8.71 12.22
C MET A 55 -7.41 -7.40 11.80
N ALA A 56 -6.68 -6.44 11.24
CA ALA A 56 -7.21 -5.18 10.72
C ALA A 56 -7.93 -5.35 9.38
N ASP A 57 -7.63 -6.39 8.62
CA ASP A 57 -8.37 -6.75 7.40
C ASP A 57 -9.82 -7.19 7.72
N ASP A 58 -10.06 -7.66 8.95
CA ASP A 58 -11.40 -7.94 9.50
C ASP A 58 -12.05 -6.70 10.15
N ILE A 59 -11.30 -5.59 10.32
CA ILE A 59 -11.78 -4.33 10.91
C ILE A 59 -12.16 -3.36 9.79
N ALA A 60 -13.45 -3.06 9.68
CA ALA A 60 -13.96 -2.08 8.72
C ALA A 60 -13.18 -0.74 8.79
N PRO A 61 -12.76 -0.19 7.63
CA PRO A 61 -11.98 1.04 7.59
C PRO A 61 -12.81 2.24 8.05
N ILE A 62 -12.11 3.24 8.60
CA ILE A 62 -12.71 4.54 8.89
C ILE A 62 -12.74 5.33 7.58
N HIS A 63 -13.91 5.78 7.18
CA HIS A 63 -14.07 6.60 5.98
C HIS A 63 -13.97 8.07 6.37
N VAL A 64 -13.04 8.80 5.76
CA VAL A 64 -12.81 10.22 6.07
C VAL A 64 -13.12 11.05 4.85
N VAL A 65 -14.11 11.93 4.94
CA VAL A 65 -14.53 12.79 3.84
C VAL A 65 -13.83 14.13 3.95
N VAL A 66 -13.01 14.45 2.96
CA VAL A 66 -12.25 15.69 2.92
C VAL A 66 -12.74 16.51 1.74
N VAL A 67 -13.43 17.62 2.05
CA VAL A 67 -13.92 18.56 1.05
C VAL A 67 -12.85 19.62 0.81
N THR A 68 -12.37 19.75 -0.43
CA THR A 68 -11.26 20.68 -0.73
C THR A 68 -11.35 21.29 -2.13
N SER A 69 -10.85 22.52 -2.26
CA SER A 69 -10.65 23.23 -3.53
C SER A 69 -9.16 23.41 -3.79
N ASN A 70 -8.78 23.83 -4.99
CA ASN A 70 -7.37 23.96 -5.38
C ASN A 70 -6.52 24.75 -4.37
N VAL A 71 -7.05 25.87 -3.86
CA VAL A 71 -6.38 26.74 -2.89
C VAL A 71 -6.09 26.03 -1.56
N ARG A 72 -6.92 25.06 -1.17
CA ARG A 72 -6.83 24.33 0.11
C ARG A 72 -6.27 22.91 -0.04
N LEU A 73 -5.92 22.50 -1.26
CA LEU A 73 -5.48 21.14 -1.56
C LEU A 73 -4.25 20.72 -0.75
N GLY A 74 -3.25 21.59 -0.60
CA GLY A 74 -2.07 21.30 0.22
C GLY A 74 -2.40 21.04 1.69
N GLY A 75 -3.35 21.79 2.25
CA GLY A 75 -3.85 21.59 3.62
C GLY A 75 -4.62 20.27 3.77
N ALA A 76 -5.46 19.94 2.78
CA ALA A 76 -6.19 18.67 2.75
C ALA A 76 -5.23 17.47 2.72
N ILE A 77 -4.18 17.53 1.91
CA ILE A 77 -3.16 16.48 1.84
C ILE A 77 -2.39 16.38 3.17
N ALA A 78 -2.03 17.51 3.79
CA ALA A 78 -1.38 17.51 5.09
C ALA A 78 -2.25 16.82 6.17
N VAL A 79 -3.57 17.03 6.14
CA VAL A 79 -4.52 16.33 7.01
C VAL A 79 -4.53 14.84 6.71
N MET A 80 -4.61 14.42 5.44
CA MET A 80 -4.59 13.01 5.06
C MET A 80 -3.32 12.31 5.54
N VAL A 81 -2.16 12.94 5.37
CA VAL A 81 -0.87 12.42 5.85
C VAL A 81 -0.85 12.33 7.37
N SER A 82 -1.33 13.36 8.06
CA SER A 82 -1.37 13.37 9.52
C SER A 82 -2.26 12.26 10.07
N VAL A 83 -3.48 12.12 9.56
CA VAL A 83 -4.42 11.06 9.96
C VAL A 83 -3.83 9.69 9.69
N THR A 84 -3.24 9.48 8.51
CA THR A 84 -2.60 8.20 8.16
C THR A 84 -1.45 7.85 9.12
N ARG A 85 -0.66 8.84 9.55
CA ARG A 85 0.48 8.61 10.46
C ARG A 85 0.10 8.39 11.91
N HIS A 86 -1.03 8.93 12.36
CA HIS A 86 -1.43 8.91 13.77
C HIS A 86 -2.60 7.95 14.05
N THR A 87 -3.20 7.36 13.03
CA THR A 87 -4.33 6.43 13.19
C THR A 87 -3.85 4.98 13.08
N LYS A 88 -4.21 4.15 14.06
CA LYS A 88 -3.86 2.71 14.08
C LYS A 88 -4.85 1.84 13.29
N ARG A 89 -6.01 2.39 12.94
CA ARG A 89 -7.04 1.72 12.13
C ARG A 89 -6.85 2.02 10.65
N PRO A 90 -7.25 1.12 9.74
CA PRO A 90 -7.25 1.41 8.32
C PRO A 90 -8.18 2.60 8.04
N VAL A 91 -7.71 3.54 7.23
CA VAL A 91 -8.45 4.75 6.85
C VAL A 91 -8.57 4.81 5.32
N ARG A 92 -9.76 5.17 4.83
CA ARG A 92 -10.00 5.44 3.41
C ARG A 92 -10.49 6.88 3.26
N PHE A 93 -9.78 7.66 2.46
CA PHE A 93 -10.10 9.07 2.23
C PHE A 93 -10.98 9.26 1.00
N HIS A 94 -12.00 10.08 1.16
CA HIS A 94 -12.91 10.47 0.10
C HIS A 94 -12.75 11.96 -0.16
N LEU A 95 -11.95 12.30 -1.16
CA LEU A 95 -11.58 13.68 -1.46
C LEU A 95 -12.62 14.29 -2.40
N VAL A 96 -13.53 15.10 -1.85
CA VAL A 96 -14.60 15.73 -2.63
C VAL A 96 -14.13 17.11 -3.09
N THR A 97 -14.13 17.32 -4.41
CA THR A 97 -13.54 18.51 -5.02
C THR A 97 -14.28 18.94 -6.30
N ASP A 98 -13.95 20.11 -6.82
CA ASP A 98 -14.45 20.57 -8.12
C ASP A 98 -13.69 19.93 -9.28
N ASN A 99 -14.26 19.98 -10.48
CA ASN A 99 -13.68 19.31 -11.64
C ASN A 99 -12.28 19.87 -12.00
N ALA A 100 -12.04 21.17 -11.83
CA ALA A 100 -10.75 21.78 -12.14
C ALA A 100 -9.66 21.32 -11.15
N THR A 101 -10.00 21.16 -9.88
CA THR A 101 -9.07 20.71 -8.83
C THR A 101 -8.76 19.21 -8.90
N LYS A 102 -9.65 18.38 -9.48
CA LYS A 102 -9.47 16.92 -9.57
C LYS A 102 -8.11 16.51 -10.13
N TYR A 103 -7.68 17.14 -11.22
CA TYR A 103 -6.40 16.83 -11.85
C TYR A 103 -5.21 17.15 -10.93
N HIS A 104 -5.26 18.31 -10.27
CA HIS A 104 -4.24 18.69 -9.30
C HIS A 104 -4.17 17.71 -8.13
N ALA A 105 -5.31 17.22 -7.63
CA ALA A 105 -5.34 16.23 -6.55
C ALA A 105 -4.61 14.93 -6.95
N TYR A 106 -4.88 14.36 -8.13
CA TYR A 106 -4.15 13.18 -8.59
C TYR A 106 -2.66 13.44 -8.76
N ALA A 107 -2.28 14.58 -9.34
CA ALA A 107 -0.88 14.95 -9.51
C ALA A 107 -0.12 14.99 -8.16
N TRP A 108 -0.75 15.53 -7.12
CA TRP A 108 -0.19 15.48 -5.77
C TRP A 108 -0.03 14.05 -5.27
N MET A 109 -1.06 13.20 -5.42
CA MET A 109 -1.05 11.83 -4.90
C MET A 109 -0.04 10.91 -5.60
N HIS A 110 0.45 11.27 -6.78
CA HIS A 110 1.56 10.58 -7.43
C HIS A 110 2.93 10.78 -6.75
N HIS A 111 3.04 11.70 -5.78
CA HIS A 111 4.29 11.88 -5.05
C HIS A 111 4.66 10.59 -4.28
N PRO A 112 5.92 10.10 -4.36
CA PRO A 112 6.36 8.89 -3.65
C PRO A 112 6.12 8.83 -2.14
N ARG A 113 5.87 9.97 -1.48
CA ARG A 113 5.57 10.02 -0.05
C ARG A 113 4.10 9.75 0.27
N LEU A 114 3.25 9.67 -0.75
CA LEU A 114 1.79 9.52 -0.67
C LEU A 114 1.29 8.20 -1.29
N THR A 115 2.17 7.39 -1.87
CA THR A 115 1.85 6.15 -2.61
C THR A 115 1.21 5.03 -1.79
N GLY A 116 1.14 5.16 -0.46
CA GLY A 116 0.49 4.20 0.44
C GLY A 116 -0.85 4.65 1.05
N ILE A 117 -1.33 5.85 0.70
CA ILE A 117 -2.61 6.37 1.24
C ILE A 117 -3.76 5.79 0.41
N ASN A 118 -4.78 5.21 1.05
CA ASN A 118 -5.99 4.76 0.38
C ASN A 118 -6.95 5.94 0.18
N TYR A 119 -7.20 6.34 -1.06
CA TYR A 119 -8.05 7.49 -1.37
C TYR A 119 -8.86 7.28 -2.65
N GLU A 120 -9.95 8.04 -2.76
CA GLU A 120 -10.65 8.31 -4.02
C GLU A 120 -10.94 9.80 -4.16
N VAL A 121 -11.00 10.30 -5.39
CA VAL A 121 -11.31 11.70 -5.69
C VAL A 121 -12.68 11.77 -6.34
N LEU A 122 -13.61 12.41 -5.67
CA LEU A 122 -14.99 12.58 -6.10
C LEU A 122 -15.20 14.02 -6.58
N THR A 123 -15.93 14.17 -7.68
CA THR A 123 -16.28 15.48 -8.21
C THR A 123 -17.65 15.87 -7.68
N PHE A 124 -17.73 17.02 -7.01
CA PHE A 124 -19.01 17.57 -6.58
C PHE A 124 -19.70 18.23 -7.79
N PRO A 125 -20.97 17.88 -8.09
CA PRO A 125 -21.69 18.49 -9.20
C PRO A 125 -21.89 19.99 -8.94
N THR A 126 -21.40 20.81 -9.86
CA THR A 126 -21.48 22.27 -9.80
C THR A 126 -22.75 22.85 -10.44
N ASP A 127 -23.50 22.02 -11.16
CA ASP A 127 -24.69 22.44 -11.89
C ASP A 127 -25.97 22.27 -11.04
N PRO A 128 -26.75 23.35 -10.84
CA PRO A 128 -27.95 23.33 -10.02
C PRO A 128 -29.11 22.55 -10.66
N VAL A 129 -29.00 22.20 -11.94
CA VAL A 129 -30.09 21.64 -12.76
C VAL A 129 -30.25 20.13 -12.57
N ASP A 130 -29.17 19.39 -12.34
CA ASP A 130 -29.24 17.92 -12.41
C ASP A 130 -29.88 17.24 -11.20
N GLN A 131 -30.13 17.95 -10.09
CA GLN A 131 -30.72 17.33 -8.89
C GLN A 131 -31.71 18.21 -8.10
N GLY A 132 -32.12 19.37 -8.62
CA GLY A 132 -33.10 20.26 -7.94
C GLY A 132 -32.63 20.79 -6.58
N LEU A 133 -31.31 20.78 -6.34
CA LEU A 133 -30.74 20.81 -5.00
C LEU A 133 -30.17 22.18 -4.57
N PHE A 134 -29.97 23.09 -5.52
CA PHE A 134 -29.45 24.42 -5.25
C PHE A 134 -30.28 25.49 -5.98
N ARG A 135 -31.33 25.99 -5.31
CA ARG A 135 -31.95 27.25 -5.69
C ARG A 135 -31.07 28.36 -5.09
N THR A 136 -30.42 29.14 -5.96
CA THR A 136 -29.89 30.49 -5.68
C THR A 136 -28.70 30.61 -4.71
N VAL A 137 -27.64 29.83 -4.88
CA VAL A 137 -26.33 30.17 -4.28
C VAL A 137 -25.37 30.59 -5.37
N ASP A 138 -24.82 31.79 -5.20
CA ASP A 138 -23.93 32.54 -6.08
C ASP A 138 -22.83 31.67 -6.72
N ASP A 139 -22.56 31.93 -8.00
CA ASP A 139 -22.02 31.00 -9.00
C ASP A 139 -20.56 30.53 -8.80
N SER A 140 -19.92 30.96 -7.71
CA SER A 140 -18.57 30.51 -7.39
C SER A 140 -18.56 29.03 -7.00
N SER A 141 -17.78 28.20 -7.69
CA SER A 141 -17.64 26.77 -7.38
C SER A 141 -17.19 26.52 -5.93
N ALA A 142 -16.51 27.49 -5.31
CA ALA A 142 -16.09 27.46 -3.91
C ALA A 142 -17.27 27.56 -2.91
N SER A 143 -18.35 28.28 -3.23
CA SER A 143 -19.54 28.37 -2.38
C SER A 143 -20.31 27.05 -2.38
N LYS A 144 -20.45 26.42 -3.55
CA LYS A 144 -21.16 25.14 -3.75
C LYS A 144 -20.45 23.98 -3.07
N LEU A 145 -19.11 23.94 -3.13
CA LEU A 145 -18.32 22.90 -2.47
C LEU A 145 -18.51 22.89 -0.95
N LEU A 146 -18.78 24.05 -0.32
CA LEU A 146 -19.04 24.13 1.12
C LEU A 146 -20.22 23.26 1.56
N PHE A 147 -21.21 23.10 0.68
CA PHE A 147 -22.40 22.28 0.93
C PHE A 147 -22.18 20.80 0.69
N ALA A 148 -21.05 20.37 0.10
CA ALA A 148 -20.79 18.97 -0.20
C ALA A 148 -20.92 18.05 1.03
N LYS A 149 -20.60 18.58 2.22
CA LYS A 149 -20.77 17.87 3.50
C LYS A 149 -22.23 17.45 3.78
N LEU A 150 -23.20 18.19 3.28
CA LEU A 150 -24.63 17.87 3.43
C LEU A 150 -25.06 16.71 2.52
N TYR A 151 -24.29 16.42 1.47
CA TYR A 151 -24.60 15.42 0.46
C TYR A 151 -23.74 14.16 0.59
N VAL A 152 -23.03 13.99 1.70
CA VAL A 152 -22.11 12.85 1.91
C VAL A 152 -22.83 11.52 1.69
N THR A 153 -24.06 11.36 2.17
CA THR A 153 -24.86 10.14 1.98
C THR A 153 -25.19 9.87 0.52
N ASN A 154 -25.40 10.91 -0.29
CA ASN A 154 -25.70 10.78 -1.71
C ASN A 154 -24.43 10.58 -2.56
N LEU A 155 -23.31 11.17 -2.12
CA LEU A 155 -22.01 11.04 -2.76
C LEU A 155 -21.37 9.67 -2.51
N LEU A 156 -21.68 9.05 -1.35
CA LEU A 156 -21.10 7.79 -0.91
C LEU A 156 -22.18 6.77 -0.51
N PRO A 157 -23.09 6.40 -1.44
CA PRO A 157 -24.22 5.53 -1.11
C PRO A 157 -23.80 4.08 -0.75
N SER A 158 -22.60 3.67 -1.18
CA SER A 158 -22.07 2.33 -0.97
C SER A 158 -21.15 2.21 0.25
N VAL A 159 -20.93 3.32 0.97
CA VAL A 159 -20.06 3.31 2.15
C VAL A 159 -20.86 2.88 3.38
N THR A 160 -20.43 1.79 3.99
CA THR A 160 -20.99 1.25 5.23
C THR A 160 -19.95 1.34 6.34
N GLY A 161 -20.32 1.90 7.50
CA GLY A 161 -19.43 2.03 8.66
C GLY A 161 -19.32 3.46 9.16
N VAL A 162 -18.23 3.75 9.86
CA VAL A 162 -17.99 5.09 10.44
C VAL A 162 -17.48 6.03 9.36
N VAL A 163 -18.23 7.11 9.14
CA VAL A 163 -17.87 8.22 8.25
C VAL A 163 -17.60 9.45 9.11
N VAL A 164 -16.44 10.09 8.89
CA VAL A 164 -15.97 11.28 9.61
C VAL A 164 -15.71 12.43 8.65
#